data_AF-A0A2T1CIA2-F1
#
_entry.id   AF-A0A2T1CIA2-F1
#
_cell.length_a   1.000
_cell.length_b   1.000
_cell.length_c   1.000
_cell.angle_alpha   90.00
_cell.angle_beta   90.00
_cell.angle_gamma   90.00
#
_symmetry.space_group_name_H-M   'P 1'
#
loop_
_entity.id
_entity.type
_entity.pdbx_description
1 polymer ?
#
loop_
_entity_poly.entity_id
_entity_poly.type
_entity_poly.pdbx_seq_one_letter_code
_entity_poly.pdbx_strand_id
1 'polypeptide(L)' 'MSVLKIGDIVKHQKTGKIGKIIDYGYQKITDSYYLTTLRVELLTYSSMTTIAEDLFEQWQICQGDLHTQFAC' A
#
# COMPACT_ATOMS: atom_id res chain seq x y z
N MET A 1 -4.47 2.71 -16.25
CA MET A 1 -3.99 2.24 -14.94
C MET A 1 -3.24 3.39 -14.29
N SER A 2 -3.69 3.87 -13.14
CA SER A 2 -2.95 4.87 -12.37
C SER A 2 -1.73 4.21 -11.75
N VAL A 3 -0.55 4.77 -12.01
CA VAL A 3 0.71 4.30 -11.42
C VAL A 3 0.69 4.67 -9.93
N LEU A 4 0.76 3.68 -9.03
CA LEU A 4 0.91 3.91 -7.59
C LEU A 4 2.32 4.44 -7.30
N LYS A 5 2.41 5.48 -6.49
CA LYS A 5 3.66 6.17 -6.18
C LYS A 5 3.85 6.31 -4.67
N ILE A 6 5.11 6.43 -4.24
CA ILE A 6 5.43 6.84 -2.87
C ILE A 6 4.67 8.13 -2.54
N GLY A 7 4.00 8.12 -1.38
CA GLY A 7 3.12 9.19 -0.93
C GLY A 7 1.64 8.96 -1.20
N ASP A 8 1.26 8.07 -2.12
CA ASP A 8 -0.15 7.76 -2.38
C ASP A 8 -0.78 7.05 -1.19
N ILE A 9 -2.06 7.38 -0.91
CA ILE A 9 -2.90 6.64 0.02
C ILE A 9 -3.56 5.49 -0.73
N VAL A 10 -3.42 4.28 -0.20
CA VAL A 10 -3.91 3.06 -0.84
C VAL A 10 -4.69 2.19 0.13
N LYS A 11 -5.65 1.44 -0.42
CA LYS A 11 -6.43 0.42 0.27
C LYS A 11 -6.03 -0.95 -0.25
N HIS A 12 -5.74 -1.87 0.65
CA HIS A 12 -5.50 -3.26 0.32
C HIS A 12 -6.83 -3.93 -0.06
N GLN A 13 -6.92 -4.51 -1.25
CA GLN A 13 -8.17 -5.07 -1.79
C GLN A 13 -8.74 -6.21 -0.95
N LYS A 14 -7.88 -7.15 -0.51
CA LYS A 14 -8.29 -8.28 0.32
C LYS A 14 -8.60 -7.93 1.78
N THR A 15 -7.75 -7.12 2.42
CA THR A 15 -7.85 -6.89 3.88
C THR A 15 -8.59 -5.60 4.25
N GLY A 16 -8.84 -4.71 3.28
CA GLY A 16 -9.46 -3.41 3.51
C GLY A 16 -8.57 -2.40 4.25
N LYS A 17 -7.34 -2.79 4.64
CA LYS A 17 -6.41 -1.92 5.35
C LYS A 17 -5.98 -0.74 4.48
N ILE A 18 -5.95 0.44 5.08
CA ILE A 18 -5.58 1.69 4.40
C ILE A 18 -4.20 2.13 4.90
N GLY A 19 -3.38 2.64 4.01
CA GLY A 19 -2.04 3.11 4.36
C GLY A 19 -1.44 4.05 3.32
N LYS A 20 -0.27 4.59 3.63
CA LYS A 20 0.53 5.41 2.70
C LYS A 20 1.69 4.60 2.15
N ILE A 21 1.93 4.67 0.85
CA ILE A 21 3.11 4.07 0.23
C ILE A 21 4.36 4.82 0.71
N ILE A 22 5.32 4.09 1.29
CA ILE A 22 6.58 4.66 1.80
C ILE A 22 7.81 4.20 1.02
N ASP A 23 7.74 3.03 0.37
CA ASP A 23 8.87 2.43 -0.34
C ASP A 23 8.41 1.35 -1.33
N TYR A 24 9.33 0.91 -2.20
CA TYR A 24 9.16 -0.25 -3.08
C TYR A 24 10.04 -1.40 -2.59
N GLY A 25 9.51 -2.61 -2.61
CA GLY A 25 10.24 -3.83 -2.27
C GLY A 25 10.32 -4.79 -3.44
N TYR A 26 10.81 -6.00 -3.16
CA TYR A 26 10.79 -7.09 -4.11
C TYR A 26 10.58 -8.43 -3.41
N GLN A 27 9.79 -9.30 -4.04
CA GLN A 27 9.64 -10.69 -3.67
C GLN A 27 10.32 -11.58 -4.71
N LYS A 28 11.30 -12.38 -4.27
CA LYS A 28 11.91 -13.41 -5.09
C LYS A 28 10.94 -14.57 -5.26
N ILE A 29 10.62 -14.93 -6.50
CA ILE A 29 9.74 -16.06 -6.83
C ILE A 29 10.58 -17.25 -7.30
N THR A 30 11.61 -17.00 -8.11
CA THR A 30 12.63 -17.98 -8.51
C THR A 30 14.01 -17.31 -8.53
N ASP A 31 15.06 -18.06 -8.88
CA ASP A 31 16.42 -17.51 -8.98
C ASP A 31 16.59 -16.38 -10.00
N SER A 32 15.73 -16.32 -11.02
CA SER A 32 15.79 -15.30 -12.08
C SER A 32 14.55 -14.41 -12.14
N TYR A 33 13.55 -14.62 -11.26
CA TYR A 33 12.28 -13.90 -11.32
C TYR A 33 11.92 -13.25 -9.99
N TYR A 34 11.72 -11.94 -10.05
CA TYR A 34 11.39 -11.07 -8.94
C TYR A 34 10.14 -10.26 -9.28
N LEU A 35 9.24 -10.13 -8.32
CA LEU A 35 8.07 -9.26 -8.40
C LEU A 35 8.29 -8.03 -7.52
N THR A 36 7.90 -6.86 -8.02
CA THR A 36 7.93 -5.63 -7.24
C THR A 36 6.75 -5.60 -6.25
N THR A 37 7.05 -5.26 -5.01
CA THR A 37 6.08 -5.09 -3.92
C THR A 37 5.98 -3.62 -3.52
N LEU A 38 4.88 -3.24 -2.89
CA LEU A 38 4.72 -1.96 -2.22
C LEU A 38 4.86 -2.14 -0.73
N ARG A 39 5.63 -1.25 -0.10
CA ARG A 39 5.69 -1.11 1.36
C ARG A 39 4.79 0.04 1.77
N VAL A 40 3.80 -0.28 2.59
CA VAL A 40 2.72 0.62 2.97
C VAL A 40 2.71 0.78 4.48
N GLU A 41 2.91 2.01 4.95
CA GLU A 41 2.69 2.39 6.34
C GLU A 41 1.18 2.44 6.61
N LEU A 42 0.68 1.53 7.44
CA LEU A 42 -0.75 1.41 7.72
C LEU A 42 -1.24 2.54 8.63
N LEU A 43 -2.36 3.15 8.25
CA LEU A 43 -3.07 4.12 9.07
C LEU A 43 -3.90 3.37 10.12
N THR A 44 -3.25 2.96 11.21
CA THR A 44 -3.92 2.29 12.34
C THR A 44 -4.11 3.24 13.52
N TYR A 45 -5.16 3.03 14.32
CA TYR A 45 -5.39 3.76 15.58
C TYR A 45 -4.41 3.38 16.71
N SER A 46 -3.52 2.42 16.49
CA SER A 46 -2.50 2.03 17.47
C SER A 46 -1.27 2.93 17.39
N SER A 47 -0.59 3.11 18.52
CA SER A 47 0.67 3.85 18.64
C SER A 47 1.86 3.19 17.92
N MET A 48 1.69 1.96 17.42
CA MET A 48 2.71 1.25 16.66
C MET A 48 2.54 1.47 15.16
N THR A 49 3.58 2.01 14.53
CA THR A 49 3.71 2.04 13.08
C THR A 49 3.80 0.61 12.55
N THR A 50 2.82 0.20 11.75
CA THR A 50 2.80 -1.11 11.10
C THR A 50 3.06 -0.95 9.61
N ILE A 51 4.06 -1.66 9.09
CA ILE A 51 4.35 -1.70 7.65
C ILE A 51 3.76 -3.00 7.09
N ALA A 52 2.94 -2.88 6.06
CA ALA A 52 2.50 -4.00 5.24
C ALA A 52 3.31 -4.01 3.93
N GLU A 53 3.69 -5.19 3.48
CA GLU A 53 4.35 -5.38 2.18
C GLU A 53 3.57 -6.41 1.36
N ASP A 54 3.15 -6.03 0.16
CA ASP A 54 2.43 -6.93 -0.76
C ASP A 54 2.60 -6.47 -2.22
N LEU A 55 2.20 -7.31 -3.17
CA LEU A 55 2.26 -7.05 -4.61
C LEU A 55 1.45 -5.80 -4.98
N PHE A 56 1.93 -5.09 -6.01
CA PHE A 56 1.31 -3.87 -6.53
C PHE A 56 -0.20 -4.04 -6.84
N GLU A 57 -0.55 -5.20 -7.39
CA GLU A 57 -1.93 -5.57 -7.76
C GLU A 57 -2.87 -5.76 -6.57
N GLN A 58 -2.37 -5.84 -5.34
CA GLN A 58 -3.19 -5.95 -4.13
C GLN A 58 -3.64 -4.58 -3.60
N TRP A 59 -3.07 -3.50 -4.10
CA TRP A 59 -3.32 -2.14 -3.63
C TRP A 59 -4.11 -1.33 -4.67
N GLN A 60 -5.03 -0.51 -4.20
CA GLN A 60 -5.78 0.44 -5.03
C GLN A 60 -5.66 1.83 -4.44
N ILE A 61 -5.56 2.85 -5.31
CA ILE A 61 -5.60 4.25 -4.87
C ILE A 61 -6.90 4.47 -4.11
N CYS A 62 -6.77 5.01 -2.91
CA CYS A 62 -7.88 5.57 -2.19
C CYS A 62 -7.92 7.08 -2.45
N GLN A 63 -8.85 7.50 -3.32
CA GLN A 63 -9.13 8.92 -3.54
C GLN A 63 -10.14 9.37 -2.47
N GLY A 64 -9.64 9.87 -1.35
CA GLY A 64 -10.44 10.66 -0.41
C GLY A 64 -10.12 12.13 -0.60
N ASP A 65 -11.13 12.97 -0.76
CA ASP A 65 -10.96 14.42 -0.60
C ASP A 65 -10.33 14.69 0.77
N LEU A 66 -9.34 15.60 0.81
CA LEU A 66 -8.58 16.01 2.02
C LEU A 66 -9.45 16.46 3.21
N HIS A 67 -10.77 16.55 3.04
CA HIS A 67 -11.74 16.93 4.07
C HIS A 67 -12.38 15.74 4.82
N THR A 68 -12.28 14.52 4.29
CA THR A 68 -12.89 13.34 4.90
C THR A 68 -11.79 12.35 5.25
N GLN A 69 -11.24 12.51 6.45
CA GLN A 69 -10.48 11.42 7.08
C GLN A 69 -11.32 10.13 6.94
N PHE A 70 -10.79 9.15 6.21
CA PHE A 70 -11.31 7.77 6.08
C PHE A 70 -12.40 7.46 5.03
N ALA A 71 -12.52 8.20 3.92
CA ALA A 71 -13.33 7.72 2.80
C ALA A 71 -12.49 6.96 1.75
N CYS A 72 -12.45 5.63 1.90
CA CYS A 72 -12.11 4.64 0.87
C CYS A 72 -13.19 3.54 0.87
#